data_AF-A1VKF8-F1
#
_entry.id   AF-A1VKF8-F1
#
_cell.length_a   1.000
_cell.length_b   1.000
_cell.length_c   1.000
_cell.angle_alpha   90.00
_cell.angle_beta   90.00
_cell.angle_gamma   90.00
#
_symmetry.space_group_name_H-M   'P 1'
#
loop_
_entity.id
_entity.type
_entity.pdbx_description
1 polymer ?
#
loop_
_entity_poly.entity_id
_entity_poly.type
_entity_poly.pdbx_seq_one_letter_code
_entity_poly.pdbx_strand_id
1 'polypeptide(L)'
;MEMETSSIVLLAASCAVSFGLGRIFVHFRDKKRKSEQERAKERAAQALRDQPPEAESRNKGKRRRQLQQLEQREQLEKKPGSRPR
;
A
#
# COMPACT_ATOMS: atom_id res chain seq x y z
N MET A 1 53.40 -5.29 -22.29
CA MET A 1 52.62 -5.30 -21.03
C MET A 1 51.66 -4.10 -20.92
N GLU A 2 52.06 -2.85 -21.19
CA GLU A 2 51.15 -1.69 -21.00
C GLU A 2 49.90 -1.66 -21.92
N MET A 3 50.03 -2.08 -23.19
CA MET A 3 48.90 -2.14 -24.14
C MET A 3 47.83 -3.16 -23.74
N GLU A 4 48.22 -4.30 -23.21
CA GLU A 4 47.29 -5.36 -22.77
C GLU A 4 46.55 -4.94 -21.49
N THR A 5 47.25 -4.32 -20.55
CA THR A 5 46.63 -3.78 -19.34
C THR A 5 45.62 -2.69 -19.67
N SER A 6 45.97 -1.78 -20.58
CA SER A 6 45.06 -0.72 -21.05
C SER A 6 43.81 -1.29 -21.70
N SER A 7 43.97 -2.36 -22.50
CA SER A 7 42.86 -3.05 -23.17
C SER A 7 41.93 -3.74 -22.16
N ILE A 8 42.50 -4.36 -21.12
CA ILE A 8 41.73 -5.00 -20.03
C ILE A 8 40.98 -3.95 -19.21
N VAL A 9 41.60 -2.81 -18.92
CA VAL A 9 40.95 -1.70 -18.18
C VAL A 9 39.80 -1.11 -19.00
N LEU A 10 40.00 -0.91 -20.30
CA LEU A 10 38.94 -0.43 -21.20
C LEU A 10 37.78 -1.41 -21.31
N LEU A 11 38.06 -2.72 -21.35
CA LEU A 11 37.04 -3.75 -21.34
C LEU A 11 36.25 -3.77 -20.02
N ALA A 12 36.94 -3.68 -18.88
CA ALA A 12 36.29 -3.63 -17.58
C ALA A 12 35.42 -2.36 -17.44
N ALA A 13 35.92 -1.21 -17.91
CA ALA A 13 35.18 0.04 -17.91
C ALA A 13 33.94 -0.02 -18.81
N SER A 14 34.05 -0.59 -20.01
CA SER A 14 32.89 -0.75 -20.91
C SER A 14 31.83 -1.68 -20.31
N CYS A 15 32.24 -2.81 -19.72
CA CYS A 15 31.34 -3.71 -19.00
C CYS A 15 30.66 -3.02 -17.81
N ALA A 16 31.38 -2.22 -17.03
CA ALA A 16 30.83 -1.50 -15.89
C ALA A 16 29.78 -0.47 -16.32
N VAL A 17 30.04 0.27 -17.40
CA VAL A 17 29.08 1.24 -17.96
C VAL A 17 27.83 0.53 -18.48
N SER A 18 27.97 -0.55 -19.26
CA SER A 18 26.84 -1.33 -19.76
C SER A 18 25.99 -1.91 -18.63
N PHE A 19 26.62 -2.45 -17.58
CA PHE A 19 25.92 -2.98 -16.42
C PHE A 19 25.23 -1.89 -15.59
N GLY A 20 25.89 -0.75 -15.40
CA GLY A 20 25.35 0.41 -14.70
C GLY A 20 24.09 0.95 -15.37
N LEU A 21 24.12 1.12 -16.69
CA LEU A 21 22.95 1.55 -17.47
C LEU A 21 21.81 0.54 -17.40
N GLY A 22 22.10 -0.76 -17.50
CA GLY A 22 21.09 -1.81 -17.34
C GLY A 22 20.43 -1.79 -15.96
N ARG A 23 21.22 -1.63 -14.88
CA ARG A 23 20.71 -1.49 -13.51
C ARG A 23 19.84 -0.25 -13.34
N ILE A 24 20.26 0.89 -13.89
CA ILE A 24 19.49 2.14 -13.85
C ILE A 24 18.15 1.97 -14.57
N PHE A 25 18.14 1.36 -15.76
CA PHE A 25 16.91 1.10 -16.52
C PHE A 25 15.93 0.19 -15.75
N VAL A 26 16.42 -0.90 -15.16
CA VAL A 26 15.59 -1.79 -14.33
C VAL A 26 15.08 -1.06 -13.09
N HIS A 27 15.91 -0.25 -12.43
CA HIS A 27 15.50 0.51 -11.25
C HIS A 27 14.41 1.53 -11.57
N PHE A 28 14.46 2.20 -12.73
CA PHE A 28 13.37 3.08 -13.17
C PHE A 28 12.11 2.31 -13.56
N ARG A 29 12.25 1.13 -14.18
CA ARG A 29 11.11 0.26 -14.51
C ARG A 29 10.40 -0.25 -13.26
N ASP A 30 11.15 -0.67 -12.25
CA ASP A 30 10.61 -1.15 -10.99
C ASP A 30 10.05 -0.01 -10.14
N LYS A 31 10.66 1.20 -10.20
CA LYS A 31 10.11 2.40 -9.57
C LYS A 31 8.74 2.76 -10.15
N LYS A 32 8.53 2.60 -11.47
CA LYS A 32 7.22 2.80 -12.09
C LYS A 32 6.18 1.82 -11.52
N ARG A 33 6.51 0.52 -11.44
CA ARG A 33 5.64 -0.50 -10.87
C ARG A 33 5.31 -0.26 -9.39
N LYS A 34 6.30 0.17 -8.59
CA LYS A 34 6.09 0.52 -7.18
C LYS A 34 5.19 1.74 -7.03
N SER A 35 5.37 2.78 -7.84
CA SER A 35 4.52 3.97 -7.80
C SER A 35 3.07 3.70 -8.18
N GLU A 36 2.82 2.77 -9.12
CA GLU A 36 1.47 2.33 -9.47
C GLU A 36 0.83 1.52 -8.34
N GLN A 37 1.63 0.68 -7.66
CA GLN A 37 1.18 -0.14 -6.53
C GLN A 37 0.88 0.70 -5.28
N GLU A 38 1.67 1.74 -5.01
CA GLU A 38 1.43 2.70 -3.92
C GLU A 38 0.16 3.51 -4.15
N ARG A 39 -0.07 4.01 -5.38
CA ARG A 39 -1.31 4.70 -5.76
C ARG A 39 -2.54 3.81 -5.61
N ALA A 40 -2.43 2.51 -5.88
CA ALA A 40 -3.52 1.56 -5.67
C ALA A 40 -3.84 1.37 -4.18
N LYS A 41 -2.82 1.33 -3.31
CA LYS A 41 -3.00 1.25 -1.85
C LYS A 41 -3.61 2.52 -1.27
N GLU A 42 -3.21 3.69 -1.75
CA GLU A 42 -3.80 4.97 -1.32
C GLU A 42 -5.29 5.07 -1.69
N ARG A 43 -5.66 4.64 -2.90
CA ARG A 43 -7.07 4.58 -3.32
C ARG A 43 -7.88 3.58 -2.48
N ALA A 44 -7.31 2.41 -2.17
CA ALA A 44 -7.98 1.44 -1.30
C ALA A 44 -8.14 1.96 0.13
N ALA A 45 -7.14 2.66 0.66
CA ALA A 45 -7.19 3.27 1.99
C ALA A 45 -8.20 4.42 2.08
N GLN A 46 -8.31 5.25 1.02
CA GLN A 46 -9.35 6.27 0.92
C GLN A 46 -10.74 5.65 0.81
N ALA A 47 -10.92 4.63 -0.03
CA ALA A 47 -12.20 3.93 -0.16
C ALA A 47 -12.70 3.31 1.15
N LEU A 48 -11.79 2.84 2.02
CA LEU A 48 -12.16 2.31 3.34
C LEU A 48 -12.59 3.43 4.31
N ARG A 49 -12.00 4.62 4.21
CA ARG A 49 -12.35 5.77 5.05
C ARG A 49 -13.69 6.38 4.64
N ASP A 50 -13.93 6.47 3.33
CA ASP A 50 -15.13 7.05 2.76
C ASP A 50 -16.26 6.03 2.63
N GLN A 51 -16.07 4.79 3.12
CA GLN A 51 -17.11 3.78 3.05
C GLN A 51 -18.33 4.27 3.84
N PRO A 52 -19.45 4.56 3.16
CA PRO A 52 -20.62 5.05 3.84
C PRO A 52 -21.10 3.97 4.82
N PRO A 53 -21.64 4.37 5.99
CA PRO A 53 -22.25 3.44 6.91
C PRO A 53 -23.29 2.60 6.15
N GLU A 54 -23.23 1.28 6.34
CA GLU A 54 -24.11 0.33 5.64
C GLU A 54 -25.56 0.79 5.72
N ALA A 55 -26.26 0.76 4.57
CA ALA A 55 -27.63 1.20 4.49
C ALA A 55 -28.50 0.45 5.51
N GLU A 56 -29.34 1.20 6.24
CA GLU A 56 -30.28 0.62 7.20
C GLU A 56 -31.09 -0.50 6.54
N SER A 57 -31.22 -1.64 7.24
CA SER A 57 -31.97 -2.76 6.70
C SER A 57 -33.43 -2.36 6.39
N ARG A 58 -33.88 -2.59 5.15
CA ARG A 58 -35.27 -2.34 4.73
C ARG A 58 -36.32 -3.19 5.48
N ASN A 59 -35.90 -4.26 6.16
CA ASN A 59 -36.79 -5.08 6.98
C ASN A 59 -36.89 -4.49 8.40
N LYS A 60 -38.11 -4.10 8.82
CA LYS A 60 -38.40 -3.51 10.14
C LYS A 60 -37.78 -4.29 11.31
N GLY A 61 -37.82 -5.63 11.24
CA GLY A 61 -37.27 -6.49 12.29
C GLY A 61 -35.75 -6.42 12.38
N LYS A 62 -35.06 -6.37 11.24
CA LYS A 62 -33.60 -6.23 11.18
C LYS A 62 -33.15 -4.81 11.56
N ARG A 63 -33.90 -3.78 11.17
CA ARG A 63 -33.65 -2.38 11.54
C ARG A 63 -33.66 -2.16 13.05
N ARG A 64 -34.65 -2.73 13.77
CA ARG A 64 -34.70 -2.69 15.24
C ARG A 64 -33.48 -3.34 15.89
N ARG A 65 -33.00 -4.47 15.35
CA ARG A 65 -31.80 -5.15 15.87
C ARG A 65 -30.54 -4.33 15.63
N GLN A 66 -30.41 -3.68 14.47
CA GLN A 66 -29.28 -2.78 14.17
C GLN A 66 -29.26 -1.58 15.13
N LEU A 67 -30.42 -0.95 15.38
CA LEU A 67 -30.53 0.18 16.31
C LEU A 67 -30.18 -0.19 17.75
N GLN A 68 -30.64 -1.34 18.24
CA GLN A 68 -30.28 -1.82 19.59
C GLN A 68 -28.77 -2.11 19.74
N GLN A 69 -28.13 -2.64 18.69
CA GLN A 69 -26.69 -2.89 18.70
C GLN A 69 -25.87 -1.59 18.66
N LEU A 70 -26.34 -0.59 17.90
CA LEU A 70 -25.73 0.74 17.85
C LEU A 70 -25.86 1.45 19.21
N GLU A 71 -27.03 1.43 19.83
CA GLU A 71 -27.24 1.99 21.18
C GLU A 71 -26.36 1.31 22.23
N GLN A 72 -26.21 -0.02 22.18
CA GLN A 72 -25.31 -0.74 23.09
C GLN A 72 -23.84 -0.37 22.86
N ARG A 73 -23.41 -0.22 21.60
CA ARG A 73 -22.04 0.22 21.26
C ARG A 73 -21.77 1.64 21.74
N GLU A 74 -22.69 2.58 21.50
CA GLU A 74 -22.55 3.96 21.97
C GLU A 74 -22.53 4.04 23.51
N GLN A 75 -23.32 3.23 24.20
CA GLN A 75 -23.29 3.16 25.67
C GLN A 75 -21.99 2.56 26.20
N LEU A 76 -21.38 1.60 25.48
CA LEU A 76 -20.08 1.04 25.81
C LEU A 76 -18.94 2.05 25.57
N GLU A 77 -19.06 2.88 24.54
CA GLU A 77 -18.06 3.90 24.19
C GLU A 77 -18.12 5.12 25.12
N LYS A 78 -19.33 5.50 25.58
CA LYS A 78 -19.53 6.58 26.57
C LYS A 78 -19.14 6.20 28.00
N LYS A 79 -18.94 4.91 28.31
CA LYS A 79 -18.37 4.46 29.59
C LYS A 79 -16.87 4.19 29.42
N PRO A 80 -15.97 5.12 29.82
CA PRO A 80 -14.53 4.85 29.78
C PRO A 80 -14.20 3.84 30.88
N GLY A 81 -14.22 2.54 30.57
CA GLY A 81 -13.73 1.52 31.49
C GLY A 81 -14.33 0.11 31.42
N SER A 82 -15.30 -0.19 30.56
CA SER A 82 -15.99 -1.50 30.59
C SER A 82 -15.65 -2.46 29.44
N ARG A 83 -14.44 -2.41 28.88
CA ARG A 83 -14.00 -3.49 27.96
C ARG A 83 -13.71 -4.76 28.78
N PRO A 84 -14.37 -5.90 28.52
CA PRO A 84 -13.86 -7.17 29.02
C PRO A 84 -12.54 -7.48 28.28
N ARG A 85 -11.57 -7.98 29.04
CA ARG A 85 -10.29 -8.49 28.49
C ARG A 85 -10.52 -9.74 27.65
#